data_AF-A0A7C6TX26-F1
#
_entry.id   AF-A0A7C6TX26-F1
#
_cell.length_a   1.000
_cell.length_b   1.000
_cell.length_c   1.000
_cell.angle_alpha   90.00
_cell.angle_beta   90.00
_cell.angle_gamma   90.00
#
_symmetry.space_group_name_H-M   'P 1'
#
loop_
_entity.id
_entity.type
_entity.pdbx_description
1 polymer ?
#
loop_
_entity_poly.entity_id
_entity_poly.type
_entity_poly.pdbx_seq_one_letter_code
_entity_poly.pdbx_strand_id
1 'polypeptide(L)'
;MKIDIARYEGGALILSTRDPAARRFVYQFKPGDYEIKKTRKRRSLDANALCWTLCDQIARVVGITKEDVYRQAIKDVGEHVSLVIAPDAVESFLRAWGSKGIGWVAEIADDAPQGKLVHAYYGSSVYDTSAMSRLIDWLMQMAKELDLDVISKRERSLLLSDWEEQYASTNQSAGNQ
;
A
#
# COMPACT_ATOMS: atom_id res chain seq x y z
N MET A 1 0.94 -11.97 -23.08
CA MET A 1 0.79 -11.97 -24.56
C MET A 1 0.55 -10.55 -25.02
N LYS A 2 1.41 -10.02 -25.89
CA LYS A 2 1.25 -8.66 -26.43
C LYS A 2 0.41 -8.72 -27.72
N ILE A 3 -0.72 -8.03 -27.78
CA ILE A 3 -1.53 -7.93 -29.00
C ILE A 3 -1.06 -6.76 -29.84
N ASP A 4 -0.83 -6.99 -31.13
CA ASP A 4 -0.35 -5.97 -32.07
C ASP A 4 -1.53 -5.26 -32.76
N ILE A 5 -2.57 -6.01 -33.14
CA ILE A 5 -3.75 -5.50 -33.85
C ILE A 5 -5.00 -6.20 -33.31
N ALA A 6 -6.08 -5.45 -33.13
CA ALA A 6 -7.42 -5.98 -32.88
C ALA A 6 -8.38 -5.45 -33.95
N ARG A 7 -9.18 -6.34 -34.54
CA ARG A 7 -10.19 -5.99 -35.56
C ARG A 7 -11.46 -6.80 -35.35
N TYR A 8 -12.57 -6.27 -35.82
CA TYR A 8 -13.89 -6.91 -35.75
C TYR A 8 -14.43 -7.10 -37.15
N GLU A 9 -14.57 -8.36 -37.59
CA GLU A 9 -15.02 -8.72 -38.93
C GLU A 9 -16.00 -9.91 -38.81
N GLY A 10 -17.16 -9.82 -39.48
CA GLY A 10 -18.11 -10.93 -39.55
C GLY A 10 -18.65 -11.43 -38.20
N GLY A 11 -18.72 -10.57 -37.18
CA GLY A 11 -19.17 -10.96 -35.84
C GLY A 11 -18.08 -11.55 -34.93
N ALA A 12 -16.83 -11.59 -35.40
CA ALA A 12 -15.70 -12.13 -34.64
C ALA A 12 -14.70 -11.03 -34.26
N LEU A 13 -14.22 -11.09 -33.01
CA LEU A 13 -13.04 -10.35 -32.56
C LEU A 13 -11.78 -11.11 -32.97
N ILE A 14 -10.95 -10.51 -33.82
CA ILE A 14 -9.71 -11.10 -34.32
C ILE A 14 -8.52 -10.32 -33.72
N LEU A 15 -7.75 -11.00 -32.87
CA LEU A 15 -6.52 -10.46 -32.28
C LEU A 15 -5.31 -11.02 -33.02
N SER A 16 -4.48 -10.14 -33.57
CA SER A 16 -3.23 -10.51 -34.25
C SER A 16 -2.04 -10.19 -33.35
N THR A 17 -1.10 -11.12 -33.26
CA THR A 17 0.11 -10.98 -32.46
C THR A 17 1.26 -11.78 -33.07
N ARG A 18 2.48 -11.25 -32.94
CA ARG A 18 3.73 -11.96 -33.27
C ARG A 18 4.27 -12.77 -32.09
N ASP A 19 3.64 -12.70 -30.92
CA ASP A 19 4.06 -13.40 -29.71
C ASP A 19 3.84 -14.91 -29.86
N PRO A 20 4.90 -15.76 -29.82
CA PRO A 20 4.78 -17.20 -29.95
C PRO A 20 3.90 -17.86 -28.88
N ALA A 21 3.69 -17.19 -27.73
CA ALA A 21 2.79 -17.66 -26.68
C ALA A 21 1.32 -17.75 -27.15
N ALA A 22 0.93 -17.00 -28.17
CA ALA A 22 -0.42 -17.01 -28.72
C ALA A 22 -0.85 -18.40 -29.20
N ARG A 23 0.09 -19.17 -29.78
CA ARG A 23 -0.20 -20.53 -30.23
C ARG A 23 -0.60 -21.44 -29.07
N ARG A 24 0.09 -21.34 -27.92
CA ARG A 24 -0.24 -22.11 -26.71
C ARG A 24 -1.58 -21.66 -26.12
N PHE A 25 -1.82 -20.35 -26.08
CA PHE A 25 -3.07 -19.78 -25.63
C PHE A 25 -4.27 -20.34 -26.41
N VAL A 26 -4.20 -20.37 -27.74
CA VAL A 26 -5.29 -20.91 -28.58
C VAL A 26 -5.57 -22.39 -28.28
N TYR A 27 -4.54 -23.23 -28.13
CA TYR A 27 -4.74 -24.65 -27.84
C TYR A 27 -5.30 -24.94 -26.44
N GLN A 28 -5.09 -24.03 -25.49
CA GLN A 28 -5.54 -24.17 -24.10
C GLN A 28 -6.77 -23.31 -23.80
N PHE A 29 -7.33 -22.65 -24.83
CA PHE A 29 -8.46 -21.74 -24.66
C PHE A 29 -9.70 -22.51 -24.24
N LYS A 30 -10.34 -22.04 -23.17
CA LYS A 30 -11.60 -22.55 -22.64
C LYS A 30 -12.60 -21.40 -22.59
N PRO A 31 -13.75 -21.51 -23.28
CA PRO A 31 -14.79 -20.49 -23.22
C PRO A 31 -15.23 -20.23 -21.77
N GLY A 32 -15.39 -18.96 -21.40
CA GLY A 32 -15.84 -18.53 -20.07
C GLY A 32 -14.73 -18.25 -19.05
N ASP A 33 -13.51 -18.77 -19.26
CA ASP A 33 -12.40 -18.64 -18.31
C ASP A 33 -11.56 -17.35 -18.50
N TYR A 34 -11.90 -16.51 -19.48
CA TYR A 34 -11.05 -15.39 -19.91
C TYR A 34 -11.83 -14.09 -20.10
N GLU A 35 -11.24 -12.98 -19.66
CA GLU A 35 -11.73 -11.62 -19.86
C GLU A 35 -10.63 -10.75 -20.51
N ILE A 36 -10.98 -9.94 -21.51
CA ILE A 36 -10.02 -9.01 -22.16
C ILE A 36 -10.10 -7.65 -21.46
N LYS A 37 -9.06 -7.33 -20.68
CA LYS A 37 -8.90 -6.01 -20.03
C LYS A 37 -7.79 -5.20 -20.68
N LYS A 38 -7.97 -3.88 -20.74
CA LYS A 38 -6.91 -2.95 -21.16
C LYS A 38 -5.75 -3.01 -20.16
N THR A 39 -4.58 -3.45 -20.61
CA THR A 39 -3.38 -3.43 -19.76
C THR A 39 -3.05 -1.99 -19.39
N ARG A 40 -3.11 -1.66 -18.09
CA ARG A 40 -2.57 -0.39 -17.59
C ARG A 40 -1.05 -0.47 -17.65
N LYS A 41 -0.39 0.59 -18.11
CA LYS A 41 1.08 0.68 -17.96
C LYS A 41 1.36 0.54 -16.48
N ARG A 42 2.08 -0.50 -16.08
CA ARG A 42 2.68 -0.58 -14.74
C ARG A 42 3.61 0.64 -14.64
N ARG A 43 3.15 1.71 -14.00
CA ARG A 43 4.07 2.75 -13.57
C ARG A 43 4.95 2.10 -12.52
N SER A 44 6.24 2.41 -12.56
CA SER A 44 7.27 1.71 -11.78
C SER A 44 7.19 1.96 -10.28
N LEU A 45 6.30 2.82 -9.81
CA LEU A 45 5.98 3.01 -8.39
C LEU A 45 4.48 2.75 -8.21
N ASP A 46 4.11 1.99 -7.17
CA ASP A 46 2.78 2.02 -6.56
C ASP A 46 2.84 2.87 -5.27
N ALA A 47 1.73 3.08 -4.58
CA ALA A 47 1.69 3.90 -3.35
C ALA A 47 2.64 3.38 -2.25
N ASN A 48 2.81 2.06 -2.14
CA ASN A 48 3.73 1.46 -1.17
C ASN A 48 5.19 1.72 -1.56
N ALA A 49 5.52 1.53 -2.83
CA ALA A 49 6.85 1.82 -3.36
C ALA A 49 7.21 3.31 -3.21
N LEU A 50 6.25 4.22 -3.43
CA LEU A 50 6.43 5.65 -3.19
C LEU A 50 6.72 5.93 -1.71
N CYS A 51 5.91 5.39 -0.80
CA CYS A 51 6.09 5.54 0.64
C CYS A 51 7.51 5.14 1.06
N TRP A 52 7.95 3.94 0.68
CA TRP A 52 9.30 3.47 1.00
C TRP A 52 10.41 4.30 0.34
N THR A 53 10.20 4.80 -0.87
CA THR A 53 11.15 5.69 -1.55
C THR A 53 11.32 7.00 -0.79
N LEU A 54 10.22 7.62 -0.37
CA LEU A 54 10.24 8.85 0.43
C LEU A 54 10.92 8.62 1.78
N CYS A 55 10.59 7.53 2.47
CA CYS A 55 11.24 7.16 3.72
C CYS A 55 12.76 7.00 3.56
N ASP A 56 13.22 6.34 2.49
CA ASP A 56 14.66 6.16 2.22
C ASP A 56 15.36 7.48 1.92
N GLN A 57 14.74 8.37 1.14
CA GLN A 57 15.30 9.68 0.82
C GLN A 57 15.43 10.56 2.06
N ILE A 58 14.39 10.62 2.89
CA ILE A 58 14.39 11.38 4.15
C ILE A 58 15.42 10.81 5.12
N ALA A 59 15.44 9.49 5.29
CA ALA A 59 16.37 8.79 6.18
C ALA A 59 17.84 9.14 5.91
N ARG A 60 18.23 9.22 4.64
CA ARG A 60 19.59 9.60 4.22
C ARG A 60 19.98 11.02 4.63
N VAL A 61 19.03 11.95 4.62
CA VAL A 61 19.28 13.35 5.00
C VAL A 61 19.32 13.50 6.51
N VAL A 62 18.38 12.87 7.22
CA VAL A 62 18.25 12.98 8.68
C VAL A 62 19.29 12.13 9.43
N GLY A 63 19.81 11.08 8.81
CA GLY A 63 20.79 10.17 9.42
C GLY A 63 20.17 9.08 10.29
N ILE A 64 18.95 8.64 9.97
CA ILE A 64 18.24 7.55 10.64
C ILE A 64 17.87 6.45 9.64
N THR A 65 17.22 5.37 10.08
CA THR A 65 16.75 4.33 9.15
C THR A 65 15.44 4.72 8.49
N LYS A 66 15.16 4.19 7.29
CA LYS A 66 13.87 4.39 6.61
C LYS A 66 12.70 3.77 7.39
N GLU A 67 12.95 2.70 8.14
CA GLU A 67 11.97 2.07 9.02
C GLU A 67 11.61 2.99 10.20
N ASP A 68 12.58 3.75 10.73
CA ASP A 68 12.32 4.72 11.80
C ASP A 68 11.53 5.93 11.28
N VAL A 69 11.87 6.43 10.09
CA VAL A 69 11.06 7.46 9.39
C VAL A 69 9.62 6.98 9.20
N TYR A 70 9.45 5.75 8.74
CA TYR A 70 8.13 5.15 8.51
C TYR A 70 7.33 4.98 9.80
N ARG A 71 7.95 4.53 10.90
CA ARG A 71 7.28 4.42 12.20
C ARG A 71 6.87 5.78 12.75
N GLN A 72 7.72 6.79 12.60
CA GLN A 72 7.40 8.15 13.02
C GLN A 72 6.20 8.69 12.23
N ALA A 73 6.20 8.51 10.91
CA ALA A 73 5.08 8.88 10.05
C ALA A 73 3.77 8.22 10.49
N ILE A 74 3.80 6.93 10.86
CA ILE A 74 2.63 6.22 11.38
C ILE A 74 2.15 6.79 12.72
N LYS A 75 3.06 7.15 13.62
CA LYS A 75 2.65 7.77 14.89
C LYS A 75 2.00 9.14 14.70
N ASP A 76 2.50 9.91 13.73
CA ASP A 76 2.08 11.30 13.52
C ASP A 76 0.75 11.41 12.76
N VAL A 77 0.50 10.53 11.77
CA VAL A 77 -0.71 10.62 10.92
C VAL A 77 -1.49 9.31 10.78
N GLY A 78 -0.98 8.22 11.33
CA GLY A 78 -1.62 6.92 11.30
C GLY A 78 -2.80 6.82 12.26
N GLU A 79 -3.73 5.94 11.92
CA GLU A 79 -4.87 5.64 12.78
C GLU A 79 -4.42 4.77 13.95
N HIS A 80 -4.93 5.07 15.15
CA HIS A 80 -4.70 4.28 16.34
C HIS A 80 -6.00 4.02 17.09
N VAL A 81 -5.96 2.99 17.93
CA VAL A 81 -6.98 2.76 18.96
C VAL A 81 -6.36 3.02 20.34
N SER A 82 -7.11 3.67 21.20
CA SER A 82 -6.72 3.94 22.58
C SER A 82 -7.31 2.89 23.50
N LEU A 83 -6.46 2.20 24.26
CA LEU A 83 -6.84 1.08 25.12
C LEU A 83 -6.23 1.29 26.51
N VAL A 84 -6.97 0.97 27.57
CA VAL A 84 -6.41 0.87 28.91
C VAL A 84 -5.95 -0.57 29.12
N ILE A 85 -4.65 -0.77 29.31
CA ILE A 85 -4.04 -2.09 29.50
C ILE A 85 -3.56 -2.22 30.94
N ALA A 86 -3.82 -3.38 31.55
CA ALA A 86 -3.36 -3.66 32.91
C ALA A 86 -1.81 -3.52 33.02
N PRO A 87 -1.27 -3.00 34.14
CA PRO A 87 0.16 -2.70 34.25
C PRO A 87 1.09 -3.90 34.05
N ASP A 88 0.65 -5.09 34.44
CA ASP A 88 1.37 -6.35 34.28
C ASP A 88 1.31 -6.92 32.86
N ALA A 89 0.28 -6.54 32.08
CA ALA A 89 0.08 -6.95 30.70
C ALA A 89 0.64 -5.97 29.66
N VAL A 90 0.93 -4.72 30.04
CA VAL A 90 1.29 -3.64 29.09
C VAL A 90 2.49 -4.00 28.22
N GLU A 91 3.58 -4.48 28.82
CA GLU A 91 4.80 -4.83 28.10
C GLU A 91 4.59 -5.98 27.11
N SER A 92 3.78 -6.98 27.52
CA SER A 92 3.41 -8.09 26.64
C SER A 92 2.53 -7.63 25.50
N PHE A 93 1.61 -6.69 25.74
CA PHE A 93 0.76 -6.09 24.71
C PHE A 93 1.60 -5.31 23.69
N LEU A 94 2.51 -4.44 24.13
CA LEU A 94 3.36 -3.65 23.24
C LEU A 94 4.19 -4.56 22.30
N ARG A 95 4.80 -5.62 22.86
CA ARG A 95 5.53 -6.62 22.05
C ARG A 95 4.64 -7.39 21.10
N ALA A 96 3.47 -7.84 21.56
CA ALA A 96 2.54 -8.62 20.75
C ALA A 96 1.93 -7.79 19.61
N TRP A 97 1.70 -6.49 19.84
CA TRP A 97 1.25 -5.58 18.80
C TRP A 97 2.36 -5.33 17.76
N GLY A 98 3.57 -5.00 18.23
CA GLY A 98 4.72 -4.71 17.37
C GLY A 98 5.19 -5.89 16.52
N SER A 99 4.90 -7.13 16.92
CA SER A 99 5.28 -8.33 16.15
C SER A 99 4.49 -8.51 14.84
N LYS A 100 3.38 -7.77 14.65
CA LYS A 100 2.54 -7.85 13.44
C LYS A 100 3.20 -7.24 12.19
N GLY A 101 4.25 -6.44 12.36
CA GLY A 101 5.03 -5.86 11.28
C GLY A 101 5.58 -4.48 11.61
N ILE A 102 6.45 -3.95 10.76
CA ILE A 102 7.22 -2.73 11.01
C ILE A 102 6.32 -1.53 11.35
N GLY A 103 5.15 -1.42 10.71
CA GLY A 103 4.22 -0.31 10.90
C GLY A 103 3.21 -0.50 12.05
N TRP A 104 3.21 -1.64 12.72
CA TRP A 104 2.36 -1.85 13.89
C TRP A 104 3.11 -1.34 15.10
N VAL A 105 2.69 -0.20 15.63
CA VAL A 105 3.39 0.49 16.72
C VAL A 105 2.43 0.67 17.87
N ALA A 106 2.89 0.43 19.10
CA ALA A 106 2.12 0.74 20.29
C ALA A 106 3.01 1.50 21.27
N GLU A 107 2.44 2.50 21.94
CA GLU A 107 3.14 3.28 22.95
C GLU A 107 2.23 3.65 24.12
N ILE A 108 2.84 3.79 25.29
CA ILE A 108 2.14 4.26 26.49
C ILE A 108 1.98 5.78 26.35
N ALA A 109 0.73 6.22 26.29
CA ALA A 109 0.37 7.62 26.15
C ALA A 109 0.27 8.30 27.52
N ASP A 110 -0.32 7.61 28.51
CA ASP A 110 -0.55 8.17 29.84
C ASP A 110 -0.79 7.06 30.89
N ASP A 111 -0.84 7.47 32.15
CA ASP A 111 -1.36 6.67 33.26
C ASP A 111 -2.90 6.67 33.28
N ALA A 112 -3.49 5.54 33.66
CA ALA A 112 -4.94 5.40 33.83
C ALA A 112 -5.27 4.76 35.19
N PRO A 113 -6.47 5.01 35.77
CA PRO A 113 -6.82 4.51 37.10
C PRO A 113 -6.71 2.97 37.29
N GLN A 114 -6.84 2.21 36.20
CA GLN A 114 -6.78 0.74 36.21
C GLN A 114 -5.66 0.18 35.33
N GLY A 115 -4.69 1.01 34.91
CA GLY A 115 -3.65 0.57 33.99
C GLY A 115 -2.86 1.68 33.33
N LYS A 116 -2.36 1.39 32.14
CA LYS A 116 -1.69 2.34 31.27
C LYS A 116 -2.59 2.62 30.06
N LEU A 117 -2.76 3.89 29.70
CA LEU A 117 -3.37 4.26 28.44
C LEU A 117 -2.35 4.00 27.34
N VAL A 118 -2.70 3.17 26.37
CA VAL A 118 -1.84 2.78 25.25
C VAL A 118 -2.50 3.23 23.95
N HIS A 119 -1.74 3.90 23.10
CA HIS A 119 -2.10 4.14 21.71
C HIS A 119 -1.52 3.02 20.85
N ALA A 120 -2.39 2.23 20.22
CA ALA A 120 -2.03 1.12 19.35
C ALA A 120 -2.31 1.52 17.89
N TYR A 121 -1.26 1.91 17.18
CA TYR A 121 -1.28 2.35 15.79
C TYR A 121 -1.32 1.18 14.82
N TYR A 122 -2.17 1.29 13.81
CA TYR A 122 -2.30 0.31 12.74
C TYR A 122 -1.21 0.52 11.68
N GLY A 123 -0.67 -0.58 11.15
CA GLY A 123 0.26 -0.54 10.04
C GLY A 123 -0.42 -0.22 8.71
N SER A 124 0.33 0.39 7.77
CA SER A 124 -0.24 0.80 6.47
C SER A 124 -0.74 -0.37 5.59
N SER A 125 -0.47 -1.62 5.98
CA SER A 125 -1.01 -2.82 5.34
C SER A 125 -2.52 -2.98 5.47
N VAL A 126 -3.15 -2.31 6.45
CA VAL A 126 -4.61 -2.37 6.68
C VAL A 126 -5.31 -1.03 6.41
N TYR A 127 -4.59 -0.05 5.85
CA TYR A 127 -5.16 1.26 5.58
C TYR A 127 -6.22 1.19 4.49
N ASP A 128 -7.06 2.22 4.45
CA ASP A 128 -7.84 2.56 3.26
C ASP A 128 -7.08 3.61 2.42
N THR A 129 -7.67 4.02 1.30
CA THR A 129 -7.07 4.98 0.38
C THR A 129 -6.84 6.34 1.04
N SER A 130 -7.71 6.72 1.98
CA SER A 130 -7.64 7.98 2.70
C SER A 130 -6.47 8.00 3.68
N ALA A 131 -6.32 6.94 4.47
CA ALA A 131 -5.22 6.78 5.42
C ALA A 131 -3.87 6.67 4.70
N MET A 132 -3.78 5.89 3.61
CA MET A 132 -2.56 5.81 2.81
C MET A 132 -2.21 7.16 2.16
N SER A 133 -3.22 7.91 1.72
CA SER A 133 -3.06 9.27 1.22
C SER A 133 -2.43 10.18 2.29
N ARG A 134 -2.99 10.24 3.51
CA ARG A 134 -2.45 11.07 4.59
C ARG A 134 -0.99 10.75 4.90
N LEU A 135 -0.65 9.45 4.94
CA LEU A 135 0.73 9.00 5.15
C LEU A 135 1.70 9.54 4.10
N ILE A 136 1.35 9.39 2.82
CA ILE A 136 2.19 9.88 1.71
C ILE A 136 2.28 11.41 1.71
N ASP A 137 1.18 12.12 1.98
CA ASP A 137 1.18 13.58 2.05
C ASP A 137 2.14 14.09 3.14
N TRP A 138 2.11 13.47 4.31
CA TRP A 138 2.99 13.81 5.42
C TRP A 138 4.47 13.57 5.07
N LEU A 139 4.79 12.42 4.46
CA LEU A 139 6.15 12.11 4.01
C LEU A 139 6.64 13.08 2.92
N MET A 140 5.77 13.46 1.97
CA MET A 140 6.10 14.44 0.95
C MET A 140 6.31 15.83 1.52
N GLN A 141 5.54 16.22 2.54
CA GLN A 141 5.74 17.48 3.23
C GLN A 141 7.11 17.51 3.93
N MET A 142 7.43 16.47 4.70
CA MET A 142 8.73 16.36 5.36
C MET A 142 9.89 16.33 4.35
N ALA A 143 9.75 15.61 3.24
CA ALA A 143 10.74 15.62 2.18
C ALA A 143 10.93 17.03 1.58
N LYS A 144 9.84 17.78 1.39
CA LYS A 144 9.89 19.16 0.90
C LYS A 144 10.54 20.12 1.90
N GLU A 145 10.29 19.94 3.20
CA GLU A 145 10.95 20.72 4.26
C GLU A 145 12.46 20.47 4.33
N LEU A 146 12.91 19.31 3.82
CA LEU A 146 14.31 18.94 3.66
C LEU A 146 14.88 19.27 2.26
N ASP A 147 14.18 20.07 1.46
CA ASP A 147 14.55 20.45 0.08
C ASP A 147 14.79 19.25 -0.88
N LEU A 148 14.08 18.13 -0.67
CA LEU A 148 14.12 16.98 -1.56
C LEU A 148 13.13 17.13 -2.73
N ASP A 149 13.53 16.67 -3.91
CA ASP A 149 12.67 16.64 -5.10
C ASP A 149 11.56 15.59 -4.94
N VAL A 150 10.31 16.05 -4.88
CA VAL A 150 9.12 15.22 -4.66
C VAL A 150 8.21 15.21 -5.89
N ILE A 151 7.58 14.08 -6.16
CA ILE A 151 6.68 13.92 -7.32
C ILE A 151 5.49 14.91 -7.28
N SER A 152 4.89 15.17 -8.44
CA SER A 152 3.75 16.11 -8.50
C SER A 152 2.48 15.56 -7.85
N LYS A 153 1.57 16.46 -7.42
CA LYS A 153 0.23 16.10 -6.89
C LYS A 153 -0.57 15.20 -7.83
N ARG A 154 -0.44 15.42 -9.15
CA ARG A 154 -1.11 14.63 -10.19
C ARG A 154 -0.57 13.20 -10.24
N GLU A 155 0.75 13.04 -10.18
CA GLU A 155 1.38 11.73 -10.16
C GLU A 155 1.01 10.96 -8.90
N ARG A 156 1.02 11.63 -7.75
CA ARG A 156 0.56 11.06 -6.46
C ARG A 156 -0.88 10.54 -6.51
N SER A 157 -1.83 11.34 -7.00
CA SER A 157 -3.25 10.94 -7.07
C SER A 157 -3.45 9.69 -7.92
N LEU A 158 -2.67 9.54 -8.99
CA LEU A 158 -2.73 8.36 -9.86
C LEU A 158 -2.21 7.10 -9.15
N LEU A 159 -1.20 7.23 -8.29
CA LEU A 159 -0.65 6.12 -7.52
C LEU A 159 -1.61 5.63 -6.43
N LEU A 160 -2.35 6.53 -5.79
CA LEU A 160 -3.35 6.18 -4.78
C LEU A 160 -4.54 5.45 -5.40
N SER A 161 -5.04 5.93 -6.54
CA SER A 161 -6.13 5.28 -7.26
C SER A 161 -5.77 3.85 -7.70
N ASP A 162 -4.53 3.62 -8.13
CA ASP A 162 -4.07 2.27 -8.50
C ASP A 162 -3.92 1.33 -7.28
N TRP A 163 -3.58 1.88 -6.11
CA TRP A 163 -3.48 1.10 -4.86
C TRP A 163 -4.85 0.67 -4.36
N GLU A 164 -5.84 1.57 -4.37
CA GLU A 164 -7.23 1.27 -3.98
C GLU A 164 -7.81 0.08 -4.76
N GLU A 165 -7.59 0.03 -6.07
CA GLU A 165 -8.06 -1.07 -6.91
C GLU A 165 -7.41 -2.42 -6.58
N GLN A 166 -6.11 -2.40 -6.23
CA GLN A 166 -5.38 -3.62 -5.85
C GLN A 166 -5.90 -4.21 -4.53
N TYR A 167 -6.12 -3.37 -3.53
CA TYR A 167 -6.60 -3.82 -2.22
C TYR A 167 -8.11 -4.09 -2.19
N ALA A 168 -8.91 -3.42 -3.02
CA ALA A 168 -10.31 -3.78 -3.24
C ALA A 168 -10.47 -5.20 -3.82
N SER A 169 -9.60 -5.59 -4.76
CA SER A 169 -9.59 -6.95 -5.33
C SER A 169 -9.13 -8.02 -4.33
N THR A 170 -8.28 -7.64 -3.39
CA THR A 170 -7.75 -8.53 -2.35
C THR A 170 -8.79 -8.77 -1.24
N ASN A 171 -9.56 -7.76 -0.86
CA ASN A 171 -10.62 -7.87 0.16
C ASN A 171 -11.87 -8.63 -0.31
N GLN A 172 -12.18 -8.68 -1.61
CA GLN A 172 -13.24 -9.56 -2.13
C GLN A 172 -12.87 -11.06 -2.11
N SER A 173 -11.56 -11.37 -2.09
CA SER A 173 -11.06 -12.75 -2.07
C SER A 173 -11.00 -13.34 -0.66
N ALA A 174 -10.94 -12.50 0.37
CA ALA A 174 -10.85 -12.89 1.77
C ALA A 174 -12.22 -13.00 2.48
N GLY A 175 -13.31 -12.54 1.85
CA GLY A 175 -14.68 -12.61 2.39
C GLY A 175 -15.48 -13.86 2.01
N ASN A 176 -14.88 -14.78 1.25
CA ASN A 176 -15.46 -16.08 0.89
C ASN A 176 -14.57 -17.21 1.43
N GLN A 177 -14.48 -17.34 2.76
CA GLN A 177 -14.08 -18.56 3.45
C GLN A 177 -14.91 -18.74 4.71
#